data_AF-S4XQ27-F1
#
_entry.id   AF-S4XQ27-F1
#
_cell.length_a   1.000
_cell.length_b   1.000
_cell.length_c   1.000
_cell.angle_alpha   90.00
_cell.angle_beta   90.00
_cell.angle_gamma   90.00
#
_symmetry.space_group_name_H-M   'P 1'
#
loop_
_entity.id
_entity.type
_entity.pdbx_description
1 polymer ?
#
loop_
_entity_poly.entity_id
_entity_poly.type
_entity_poly.pdbx_seq_one_letter_code
_entity_poly.pdbx_strand_id
1 'polypeptide(L)'
;MDFIARVTEQLDLAAQQLHQRTPAHARCALILIDDIVELILHGWCEDACKADANHAKLGQEKFSRGERKAALGQRFDEKPKFCARLGYIDEPQRDFILNCHSYRNEPYHVGLLYEEIFEPIASEYYLLACDLLLTHERHGFARSFPNETYHEAPLKHAGRPAAPHDHGKIFGPASQALRNARPQPSTSLQRALFTSMFWRVQAISGTLDSLMKAAPRHESNDELLLELESRAAWLTHTDSRADAAALAADPRLYHEERQRFQSSYKQTFYAAALERWRDRAKQLRDEPNAYLALKEHETLRRACEPYAELVFEAAAEVDAELQRQIDEAFGRK
;
A
#
# COMPACT_ATOMS: atom_id res chain seq x y z
N MET A 1 -22.63 -21.58 8.26
CA MET A 1 -22.01 -20.84 7.14
C MET A 1 -20.80 -21.58 6.60
N ASP A 2 -20.99 -22.16 5.42
CA ASP A 2 -19.98 -22.81 4.59
C ASP A 2 -18.86 -21.81 4.19
N PHE A 3 -17.58 -22.17 4.42
CA PHE A 3 -16.42 -21.35 4.07
C PHE A 3 -16.37 -21.05 2.56
N ILE A 4 -16.64 -22.05 1.71
CA ILE A 4 -16.72 -21.88 0.25
C ILE A 4 -17.81 -20.88 -0.09
N ALA A 5 -18.98 -21.01 0.53
CA ALA A 5 -20.11 -20.12 0.25
C ALA A 5 -19.74 -18.66 0.55
N ARG A 6 -19.16 -18.41 1.72
CA ARG A 6 -18.70 -17.07 2.09
C ARG A 6 -17.63 -16.52 1.14
N VAL A 7 -16.64 -17.33 0.78
CA VAL A 7 -15.57 -16.92 -0.16
C VAL A 7 -16.14 -16.58 -1.53
N THR A 8 -16.98 -17.46 -2.07
CA THR A 8 -17.58 -17.29 -3.40
C THR A 8 -18.54 -16.11 -3.45
N GLU A 9 -19.35 -15.87 -2.42
CA GLU A 9 -20.24 -14.71 -2.32
C GLU A 9 -19.46 -13.40 -2.27
N GLN A 10 -18.43 -13.30 -1.42
CA GLN A 10 -17.66 -12.07 -1.29
C GLN A 10 -16.80 -11.78 -2.53
N LEU A 11 -16.22 -12.81 -3.16
CA LEU A 11 -15.49 -12.64 -4.42
C LEU A 11 -16.44 -12.35 -5.59
N ASP A 12 -17.65 -12.89 -5.64
CA ASP A 12 -18.62 -12.47 -6.67
C ASP A 12 -19.02 -10.99 -6.45
N LEU A 13 -19.27 -10.59 -5.20
CA LEU A 13 -19.56 -9.19 -4.88
C LEU A 13 -18.38 -8.27 -5.25
N ALA A 14 -17.14 -8.64 -4.91
CA ALA A 14 -15.96 -7.87 -5.28
C ALA A 14 -15.82 -7.70 -6.80
N ALA A 15 -16.12 -8.74 -7.58
CA ALA A 15 -16.16 -8.65 -9.03
C ALA A 15 -17.25 -7.68 -9.53
N GLN A 16 -18.44 -7.69 -8.91
CA GLN A 16 -19.51 -6.72 -9.23
C GLN A 16 -19.08 -5.28 -8.92
N GLN A 17 -18.37 -5.05 -7.80
CA GLN A 17 -17.81 -3.74 -7.46
C GLN A 17 -16.78 -3.28 -8.50
N LEU A 18 -15.85 -4.15 -8.89
CA LEU A 18 -14.86 -3.84 -9.94
C LEU A 18 -15.50 -3.49 -11.28
N HIS A 19 -16.66 -4.08 -11.61
CA HIS A 19 -17.38 -3.77 -12.84
C HIS A 19 -17.88 -2.31 -12.93
N GLN A 20 -18.06 -1.64 -11.78
CA GLN A 20 -18.50 -0.24 -11.74
C GLN A 20 -17.42 0.75 -12.18
N ARG A 21 -16.14 0.34 -12.16
CA ARG A 21 -15.00 1.14 -12.66
C ARG A 21 -14.91 2.55 -12.06
N THR A 22 -15.23 2.68 -10.78
CA THR A 22 -14.97 3.92 -10.03
C THR A 22 -13.99 3.66 -8.88
N PRO A 23 -13.21 4.67 -8.45
CA PRO A 23 -12.26 4.52 -7.35
C PRO A 23 -12.91 4.02 -6.05
N ALA A 24 -14.11 4.52 -5.72
CA ALA A 24 -14.87 4.08 -4.55
C ALA A 24 -15.19 2.58 -4.60
N HIS A 25 -15.70 2.09 -5.72
CA HIS A 25 -16.03 0.66 -5.87
C HIS A 25 -14.77 -0.22 -5.94
N ALA A 26 -13.67 0.26 -6.53
CA ALA A 26 -12.40 -0.44 -6.51
C ALA A 26 -11.85 -0.62 -5.08
N ARG A 27 -11.95 0.42 -4.24
CA ARG A 27 -11.62 0.32 -2.80
C ARG A 27 -12.54 -0.65 -2.07
N CYS A 28 -13.86 -0.60 -2.34
CA CYS A 28 -14.80 -1.57 -1.76
C CYS A 28 -14.44 -3.01 -2.16
N ALA A 29 -14.08 -3.24 -3.43
CA ALA A 29 -13.59 -4.55 -3.87
C ALA A 29 -12.33 -4.96 -3.11
N LEU A 30 -11.36 -4.04 -2.94
CA LEU A 30 -10.13 -4.30 -2.20
C LEU A 30 -10.40 -4.74 -0.75
N ILE A 31 -11.33 -4.07 -0.07
CA ILE A 31 -11.76 -4.43 1.30
C ILE A 31 -12.32 -5.86 1.32
N LEU A 32 -13.24 -6.18 0.41
CA LEU A 32 -13.88 -7.50 0.33
C LEU A 32 -12.87 -8.61 0.03
N ILE A 33 -11.93 -8.36 -0.89
CA ILE A 33 -10.88 -9.32 -1.25
C ILE A 33 -9.94 -9.53 -0.05
N ASP A 34 -9.54 -8.46 0.64
CA ASP A 34 -8.64 -8.54 1.78
C ASP A 34 -9.23 -9.37 2.93
N ASP A 35 -10.52 -9.18 3.23
CA ASP A 35 -11.25 -9.95 4.23
C ASP A 35 -11.25 -11.47 3.89
N ILE A 36 -11.38 -11.81 2.60
CA ILE A 36 -11.32 -13.19 2.13
C ILE A 36 -9.91 -13.77 2.22
N VAL A 37 -8.90 -13.01 1.82
CA VAL A 37 -7.50 -13.43 1.93
C VAL A 37 -7.15 -13.66 3.40
N GLU A 38 -7.55 -12.77 4.31
CA GLU A 38 -7.38 -13.00 5.75
C GLU A 38 -8.07 -14.28 6.21
N LEU A 39 -9.31 -14.53 5.77
CA LEU A 39 -10.02 -15.73 6.15
C LEU A 39 -9.31 -17.02 5.68
N ILE A 40 -8.79 -17.03 4.45
CA ILE A 40 -8.03 -18.16 3.89
C ILE A 40 -6.75 -18.38 4.68
N LEU A 41 -5.94 -17.32 4.86
CA LEU A 41 -4.66 -17.40 5.58
C LEU A 41 -4.86 -17.79 7.05
N HIS A 42 -5.90 -17.26 7.70
CA HIS A 42 -6.22 -17.63 9.07
C HIS A 42 -6.60 -19.11 9.19
N GLY A 43 -7.38 -19.64 8.23
CA GLY A 43 -7.67 -21.08 8.15
C GLY A 43 -6.39 -21.92 8.07
N TRP A 44 -5.44 -21.52 7.22
CA TRP A 44 -4.14 -22.19 7.12
C TRP A 44 -3.33 -22.13 8.41
N CYS A 45 -3.30 -20.97 9.08
CA CYS A 45 -2.64 -20.81 10.37
C CYS A 45 -3.25 -21.73 11.43
N GLU A 46 -4.58 -21.78 11.54
CA GLU A 46 -5.29 -22.65 12.48
C GLU A 46 -4.94 -24.11 12.27
N ASP A 47 -5.01 -24.58 11.02
CA ASP A 47 -4.86 -25.99 10.73
C ASP A 47 -3.41 -26.43 10.87
N ALA A 48 -2.43 -25.58 10.49
CA ALA A 48 -1.03 -25.81 10.80
C ALA A 48 -0.77 -25.87 12.31
N CYS A 49 -1.37 -24.98 13.11
CA CYS A 49 -1.25 -25.00 14.56
C CYS A 49 -1.92 -26.23 15.20
N LYS A 50 -3.07 -26.68 14.69
CA LYS A 50 -3.76 -27.90 15.14
C LYS A 50 -2.94 -29.14 14.82
N ALA A 51 -2.38 -29.24 13.61
CA ALA A 51 -1.50 -30.33 13.22
C ALA A 51 -0.26 -30.39 14.13
N ASP A 52 0.41 -29.24 14.35
CA ASP A 52 1.58 -29.15 15.22
C ASP A 52 1.26 -29.48 16.69
N ALA A 53 0.07 -29.11 17.19
CA ALA A 53 -0.37 -29.50 18.52
C ALA A 53 -0.54 -31.02 18.68
N ASN A 54 -0.91 -31.73 17.61
CA ASN A 54 -0.96 -33.20 17.61
C ASN A 54 0.44 -33.80 17.57
N HIS A 55 1.39 -33.20 16.84
CA HIS A 55 2.81 -33.62 16.84
C HIS A 55 3.52 -33.31 18.16
N ALA A 56 3.16 -32.23 18.85
CA ALA A 56 3.68 -31.89 20.17
C ALA A 56 3.39 -32.96 21.23
N LYS A 57 2.25 -33.67 21.11
CA LYS A 57 1.93 -34.84 21.97
C LYS A 57 2.91 -36.01 21.78
N LEU A 58 3.64 -36.01 20.67
CA LEU A 58 4.69 -36.97 20.32
C LEU A 58 6.11 -36.40 20.56
N GLY A 59 6.23 -35.23 21.19
CA GLY A 59 7.51 -34.55 21.46
C GLY A 59 8.15 -33.89 20.23
N GLN A 60 7.41 -33.69 19.15
CA GLN A 60 7.89 -33.14 17.87
C GLN A 60 7.28 -31.77 17.58
N GLU A 61 7.25 -30.88 18.57
CA GLU A 61 6.72 -29.52 18.38
C GLU A 61 7.60 -28.70 17.43
N LYS A 62 6.98 -28.17 16.37
CA LYS A 62 7.62 -27.35 15.34
C LYS A 62 7.49 -25.85 15.62
N PHE A 63 6.43 -25.42 16.31
CA PHE A 63 6.16 -24.02 16.62
C PHE A 63 6.05 -23.77 18.12
N SER A 64 6.72 -22.72 18.58
CA SER A 64 6.60 -22.19 19.93
C SER A 64 5.19 -21.63 20.19
N ARG A 65 4.85 -21.52 21.48
CA ARG A 65 3.59 -20.89 21.92
C ARG A 65 3.46 -19.43 21.45
N GLY A 66 4.57 -18.70 21.37
CA GLY A 66 4.60 -17.31 20.90
C GLY A 66 4.24 -17.20 19.43
N GLU A 67 4.79 -18.09 18.59
CA GLU A 67 4.50 -18.13 17.14
C GLU A 67 3.04 -18.48 16.87
N ARG A 68 2.49 -19.49 17.56
CA ARG A 68 1.07 -19.85 17.44
C ARG A 68 0.16 -18.68 17.85
N LYS A 69 0.49 -17.98 18.94
CA LYS A 69 -0.27 -16.82 19.41
C LYS A 69 -0.22 -15.66 18.41
N ALA A 70 0.94 -15.42 17.78
CA ALA A 70 1.07 -14.39 16.76
C ALA A 70 0.24 -14.72 15.51
N ALA A 71 0.38 -15.94 14.98
CA ALA A 71 -0.32 -16.39 13.77
C ALA A 71 -1.86 -16.47 13.92
N LEU A 72 -2.36 -16.77 15.12
CA LEU A 72 -3.79 -16.81 15.42
C LEU A 72 -4.34 -15.51 16.02
N GLY A 73 -3.48 -14.50 16.17
CA GLY A 73 -3.83 -13.22 16.78
C GLY A 73 -4.64 -12.31 15.86
N GLN A 74 -5.02 -11.16 16.42
CA GLN A 74 -5.75 -10.09 15.70
C GLN A 74 -4.88 -9.34 14.69
N ARG A 75 -3.56 -9.44 14.82
CA ARG A 75 -2.62 -8.81 13.90
C ARG A 75 -2.61 -9.55 12.57
N PHE A 76 -3.15 -8.91 11.52
CA PHE A 76 -3.16 -9.49 10.19
C PHE A 76 -1.73 -9.77 9.68
N ASP A 77 -0.79 -8.85 9.92
CA ASP A 77 0.56 -8.91 9.36
C ASP A 77 1.37 -10.16 9.73
N GLU A 78 1.02 -10.81 10.84
CA GLU A 78 1.66 -12.06 11.27
C GLU A 78 1.18 -13.28 10.47
N LYS A 79 -0.04 -13.26 9.90
CA LYS A 79 -0.62 -14.40 9.17
C LYS A 79 0.09 -14.66 7.83
N PRO A 80 0.28 -13.66 6.93
CA PRO A 80 1.04 -13.87 5.70
C PRO A 80 2.49 -14.28 5.98
N LYS A 81 3.15 -13.70 7.00
CA LYS A 81 4.53 -14.07 7.38
C LYS A 81 4.61 -15.54 7.82
N PHE A 82 3.66 -15.99 8.62
CA PHE A 82 3.58 -17.38 9.06
C PHE A 82 3.33 -18.33 7.87
N CYS A 83 2.37 -18.00 7.00
CA CYS A 83 2.07 -18.79 5.80
C CYS A 83 3.26 -18.88 4.83
N ALA A 84 4.02 -17.78 4.65
CA ALA A 84 5.22 -17.77 3.83
C ALA A 84 6.31 -18.68 4.40
N ARG A 85 6.52 -18.65 5.73
CA ARG A 85 7.46 -19.57 6.40
C ARG A 85 7.08 -21.04 6.24
N LEU A 86 5.79 -21.34 6.16
CA LEU A 86 5.29 -22.70 5.90
C LEU A 86 5.40 -23.12 4.43
N GLY A 87 5.73 -22.19 3.53
CA GLY A 87 5.78 -22.41 2.09
C GLY A 87 4.42 -22.46 1.41
N TYR A 88 3.36 -21.97 2.07
CA TYR A 88 2.02 -21.90 1.47
C TYR A 88 1.88 -20.74 0.48
N ILE A 89 2.68 -19.69 0.68
CA ILE A 89 2.88 -18.57 -0.25
C ILE A 89 4.36 -18.26 -0.35
N ASP A 90 4.77 -17.62 -1.44
CA ASP A 90 6.14 -17.13 -1.58
C ASP A 90 6.31 -15.71 -1.00
N GLU A 91 7.55 -15.20 -0.97
CA GLU A 91 7.83 -13.86 -0.45
C GLU A 91 7.20 -12.73 -1.27
N PRO A 92 7.22 -12.75 -2.62
CA PRO A 92 6.49 -11.76 -3.42
C PRO A 92 4.98 -11.71 -3.09
N GLN A 93 4.33 -12.85 -2.95
CA GLN A 93 2.91 -12.92 -2.57
C GLN A 93 2.68 -12.35 -1.17
N ARG A 94 3.52 -12.70 -0.19
CA ARG A 94 3.45 -12.13 1.17
C ARG A 94 3.54 -10.61 1.12
N ASP A 95 4.54 -10.06 0.44
CA ASP A 95 4.75 -8.61 0.36
C ASP A 95 3.58 -7.93 -0.37
N PHE A 96 3.06 -8.55 -1.42
CA PHE A 96 1.89 -8.05 -2.16
C PHE A 96 0.63 -8.02 -1.29
N ILE A 97 0.34 -9.07 -0.53
CA ILE A 97 -0.78 -9.13 0.43
C ILE A 97 -0.67 -8.01 1.47
N LEU A 98 0.51 -7.82 2.07
CA LEU A 98 0.74 -6.78 3.07
C LEU A 98 0.59 -5.36 2.49
N ASN A 99 1.03 -5.14 1.24
CA ASN A 99 0.84 -3.87 0.56
C ASN A 99 -0.66 -3.62 0.26
N CYS A 100 -1.39 -4.62 -0.25
CA CYS A 100 -2.84 -4.51 -0.48
C CYS A 100 -3.62 -4.19 0.80
N HIS A 101 -3.27 -4.86 1.90
CA HIS A 101 -3.84 -4.58 3.22
C HIS A 101 -3.53 -3.15 3.71
N SER A 102 -2.36 -2.61 3.37
CA SER A 102 -2.01 -1.23 3.70
C SER A 102 -2.88 -0.23 2.92
N TYR A 103 -3.09 -0.46 1.62
CA TYR A 103 -3.97 0.37 0.78
C TYR A 103 -5.44 0.35 1.23
N ARG A 104 -5.92 -0.77 1.77
CA ARG A 104 -7.26 -0.87 2.38
C ARG A 104 -7.45 0.13 3.52
N ASN A 105 -6.41 0.34 4.32
CA ASN A 105 -6.46 1.15 5.54
C ASN A 105 -6.05 2.61 5.32
N GLU A 106 -5.71 3.01 4.09
CA GLU A 106 -5.21 4.36 3.80
C GLU A 106 -6.36 5.39 3.87
N PRO A 107 -6.21 6.51 4.61
CA PRO A 107 -7.28 7.51 4.77
C PRO A 107 -7.73 8.12 3.45
N TYR A 108 -9.03 8.41 3.33
CA TYR A 108 -9.64 9.00 2.14
C TYR A 108 -8.95 10.29 1.65
N HIS A 109 -8.38 11.10 2.55
CA HIS A 109 -7.67 12.33 2.21
C HIS A 109 -6.29 12.11 1.59
N VAL A 110 -5.61 11.00 1.94
CA VAL A 110 -4.37 10.57 1.26
C VAL A 110 -4.72 9.83 -0.04
N GLY A 111 -5.86 9.12 -0.04
CA GLY A 111 -6.35 8.29 -1.15
C GLY A 111 -6.69 9.05 -2.44
N LEU A 112 -6.89 10.38 -2.41
CA LEU A 112 -7.11 11.19 -3.61
C LEU A 112 -5.88 11.22 -4.54
N LEU A 113 -4.68 10.91 -4.04
CA LEU A 113 -3.44 10.92 -4.82
C LEU A 113 -3.19 9.64 -5.63
N TYR A 114 -3.98 8.59 -5.42
CA TYR A 114 -3.69 7.24 -5.95
C TYR A 114 -4.94 6.52 -6.47
N GLU A 115 -5.95 7.26 -6.91
CA GLU A 115 -7.22 6.65 -7.33
C GLU A 115 -7.06 5.70 -8.53
N GLU A 116 -6.06 5.96 -9.36
CA GLU A 116 -5.76 5.23 -10.59
C GLU A 116 -5.14 3.85 -10.37
N ILE A 117 -4.58 3.56 -9.19
CA ILE A 117 -3.94 2.26 -8.92
C ILE A 117 -4.89 1.25 -8.25
N PHE A 118 -6.01 1.71 -7.64
CA PHE A 118 -6.89 0.81 -6.89
C PHE A 118 -7.55 -0.27 -7.75
N GLU A 119 -8.07 0.07 -8.94
CA GLU A 119 -8.72 -0.93 -9.80
C GLU A 119 -7.73 -2.03 -10.24
N PRO A 120 -6.54 -1.70 -10.79
CA PRO A 120 -5.56 -2.72 -11.12
C PRO A 120 -5.04 -3.52 -9.91
N ILE A 121 -4.80 -2.88 -8.76
CA ILE A 121 -4.38 -3.58 -7.53
C ILE A 121 -5.45 -4.58 -7.10
N ALA A 122 -6.70 -4.13 -6.98
CA ALA A 122 -7.80 -4.99 -6.57
C ALA A 122 -8.03 -6.13 -7.59
N SER A 123 -7.87 -5.88 -8.89
CA SER A 123 -7.96 -6.92 -9.91
C SER A 123 -6.85 -7.99 -9.80
N GLU A 124 -5.62 -7.59 -9.50
CA GLU A 124 -4.53 -8.56 -9.27
C GLU A 124 -4.67 -9.28 -7.93
N TYR A 125 -5.14 -8.58 -6.89
CA TYR A 125 -5.41 -9.19 -5.59
C TYR A 125 -6.55 -10.20 -5.64
N TYR A 126 -7.55 -9.95 -6.48
CA TYR A 126 -8.62 -10.90 -6.79
C TYR A 126 -8.07 -12.21 -7.35
N LEU A 127 -7.15 -12.14 -8.32
CA LEU A 127 -6.53 -13.35 -8.87
C LEU A 127 -5.74 -14.10 -7.80
N LEU A 128 -4.96 -13.38 -6.99
CA LEU A 128 -4.23 -14.01 -5.90
C LEU A 128 -5.20 -14.72 -4.94
N ALA A 129 -6.31 -14.09 -4.55
CA ALA A 129 -7.32 -14.73 -3.72
C ALA A 129 -7.88 -16.02 -4.34
N CYS A 130 -8.11 -16.03 -5.66
CA CYS A 130 -8.50 -17.25 -6.38
C CYS A 130 -7.40 -18.33 -6.37
N ASP A 131 -6.12 -17.97 -6.48
CA ASP A 131 -4.99 -18.90 -6.39
C ASP A 131 -4.88 -19.48 -4.97
N LEU A 132 -5.01 -18.64 -3.95
CA LEU A 132 -4.99 -19.07 -2.55
C LEU A 132 -6.13 -20.04 -2.25
N LEU A 133 -7.33 -19.79 -2.81
CA LEU A 133 -8.46 -20.72 -2.68
C LEU A 133 -8.15 -22.11 -3.25
N LEU A 134 -7.48 -22.17 -4.41
CA LEU A 134 -7.05 -23.44 -5.02
C LEU A 134 -5.96 -24.13 -4.18
N THR A 135 -5.02 -23.37 -3.63
CA THR A 135 -3.97 -23.90 -2.74
C THR A 135 -4.56 -24.45 -1.43
N HIS A 136 -5.66 -23.86 -0.94
CA HIS A 136 -6.36 -24.35 0.25
C HIS A 136 -6.88 -25.79 0.08
N GLU A 137 -7.38 -26.14 -1.12
CA GLU A 137 -7.78 -27.52 -1.45
C GLU A 137 -6.61 -28.50 -1.34
N ARG A 138 -5.45 -28.13 -1.91
CA ARG A 138 -4.27 -29.02 -2.03
C ARG A 138 -3.66 -29.42 -0.70
N HIS A 139 -3.82 -28.59 0.32
CA HIS A 139 -3.30 -28.86 1.66
C HIS A 139 -4.27 -29.64 2.56
N GLY A 140 -5.40 -30.11 2.00
CA GLY A 140 -6.28 -31.05 2.69
C GLY A 140 -7.01 -30.45 3.89
N PHE A 141 -7.22 -29.13 3.88
CA PHE A 141 -7.95 -28.42 4.94
C PHE A 141 -9.44 -28.76 4.87
N ALA A 142 -9.80 -29.88 5.49
CA ALA A 142 -11.18 -30.35 5.56
C ALA A 142 -11.91 -29.68 6.72
N ARG A 143 -12.53 -28.52 6.47
CA ARG A 143 -13.62 -28.05 7.34
C ARG A 143 -14.89 -28.80 6.94
N SER A 144 -15.54 -29.45 7.91
CA SER A 144 -16.78 -30.18 7.67
C SER A 144 -17.91 -29.21 7.33
N PHE A 145 -18.70 -29.54 6.32
CA PHE A 145 -19.73 -28.66 5.76
C PHE A 145 -21.12 -29.12 6.24
N PRO A 146 -21.88 -28.27 6.97
CA PRO A 146 -23.28 -28.57 7.24
C PRO A 146 -24.10 -28.49 5.94
N ASN A 147 -25.17 -29.29 5.86
CA ASN A 147 -26.19 -29.23 4.83
C ASN A 147 -26.99 -27.91 4.93
N GLU A 148 -26.41 -26.79 4.54
CA GLU A 148 -27.09 -25.48 4.45
C GLU A 148 -27.44 -25.14 3.00
N THR A 149 -28.46 -24.31 2.85
CA THR A 149 -28.99 -23.83 1.58
C THR A 149 -27.93 -23.01 0.84
N TYR A 150 -27.41 -23.52 -0.28
CA TYR A 150 -26.53 -22.75 -1.15
C TYR A 150 -27.28 -21.53 -1.72
N HIS A 151 -26.75 -20.32 -1.48
CA HIS A 151 -27.20 -19.10 -2.14
C HIS A 151 -26.79 -19.07 -3.63
N GLU A 152 -27.20 -18.04 -4.37
CA GLU A 152 -27.05 -17.98 -5.83
C GLU A 152 -25.58 -17.95 -6.30
N ALA A 153 -24.70 -17.19 -5.65
CA ALA A 153 -23.29 -17.08 -6.04
C ALA A 153 -22.48 -18.39 -5.86
N PRO A 154 -22.60 -19.11 -4.73
CA PRO A 154 -22.00 -20.44 -4.59
C PRO A 154 -22.49 -21.43 -5.64
N LEU A 155 -23.80 -21.41 -5.97
CA LEU A 155 -24.35 -22.26 -7.04
C LEU A 155 -23.81 -21.88 -8.42
N LYS A 156 -23.67 -20.57 -8.70
CA LYS A 156 -23.13 -20.02 -9.94
C LYS A 156 -21.68 -20.43 -10.18
N HIS A 157 -20.85 -20.43 -9.13
CA HIS A 157 -19.40 -20.61 -9.27
C HIS A 157 -18.90 -22.00 -8.86
N ALA A 158 -19.39 -22.55 -7.74
CA ALA A 158 -18.96 -23.83 -7.20
C ALA A 158 -19.87 -25.01 -7.61
N GLY A 159 -21.08 -24.72 -8.09
CA GLY A 159 -22.09 -25.73 -8.40
C GLY A 159 -22.66 -26.41 -7.14
N ARG A 160 -23.39 -27.51 -7.34
CA ARG A 160 -23.83 -28.39 -6.24
C ARG A 160 -22.89 -29.59 -6.14
N PRO A 161 -22.34 -29.92 -4.96
CA PRO A 161 -21.57 -31.14 -4.80
C PRO A 161 -22.48 -32.36 -5.07
N ALA A 162 -21.96 -33.34 -5.81
CA ALA A 162 -22.69 -34.57 -6.13
C ALA A 162 -22.92 -35.45 -4.89
N ALA A 163 -22.03 -35.36 -3.90
CA ALA A 163 -22.15 -36.03 -2.60
C ALA A 163 -21.49 -35.22 -1.46
N PRO A 164 -21.89 -35.42 -0.19
CA PRO A 164 -21.35 -34.70 0.98
C PRO A 164 -19.86 -34.90 1.29
N HIS A 165 -19.15 -35.71 0.52
CA HIS A 165 -17.71 -35.95 0.66
C HIS A 165 -16.92 -35.39 -0.54
N ASP A 166 -17.59 -34.84 -1.55
CA ASP A 166 -16.97 -34.24 -2.73
C ASP A 166 -16.63 -32.75 -2.54
N HIS A 167 -16.72 -32.21 -1.33
CA HIS A 167 -16.48 -30.79 -1.06
C HIS A 167 -15.04 -30.32 -1.31
N GLY A 168 -14.06 -31.21 -1.43
CA GLY A 168 -12.73 -30.83 -1.94
C GLY A 168 -12.79 -30.45 -3.42
N LYS A 169 -13.60 -31.16 -4.20
CA LYS A 169 -13.64 -31.06 -5.67
C LYS A 169 -14.34 -29.80 -6.19
N ILE A 170 -14.94 -28.98 -5.32
CA ILE A 170 -15.64 -27.74 -5.71
C ILE A 170 -14.71 -26.52 -5.70
N PHE A 171 -13.57 -26.58 -5.02
CA PHE A 171 -12.62 -25.46 -4.92
C PHE A 171 -12.00 -25.10 -6.28
N GLY A 172 -11.50 -26.10 -7.02
CA GLY A 172 -10.98 -25.91 -8.38
C GLY A 172 -11.97 -25.24 -9.34
N PRO A 173 -13.16 -25.83 -9.57
CA PRO A 173 -14.20 -25.22 -10.40
C PRO A 173 -14.61 -23.81 -9.95
N ALA A 174 -14.79 -23.59 -8.63
CA ALA A 174 -15.14 -22.28 -8.08
C ALA A 174 -14.06 -21.24 -8.35
N SER A 175 -12.79 -21.57 -8.10
CA SER A 175 -11.66 -20.68 -8.39
C SER A 175 -11.61 -20.32 -9.86
N GLN A 176 -11.78 -21.29 -10.76
CA GLN A 176 -11.79 -21.04 -12.20
C GLN A 176 -12.97 -20.17 -12.65
N ALA A 177 -14.17 -20.42 -12.12
CA ALA A 177 -15.37 -19.63 -12.43
C ALA A 177 -15.21 -18.18 -11.96
N LEU A 178 -14.70 -17.96 -10.74
CA LEU A 178 -14.40 -16.63 -10.20
C LEU A 178 -13.32 -15.92 -11.02
N ARG A 179 -12.23 -16.60 -11.39
CA ARG A 179 -11.21 -16.05 -12.31
C ARG A 179 -11.81 -15.55 -13.61
N ASN A 180 -12.72 -16.33 -14.19
CA ASN A 180 -13.40 -15.96 -15.45
C ASN A 180 -14.38 -14.80 -15.25
N ALA A 181 -14.96 -14.66 -14.07
CA ALA A 181 -15.87 -13.58 -13.71
C ALA A 181 -15.16 -12.25 -13.38
N ARG A 182 -13.84 -12.29 -13.16
CA ARG A 182 -13.03 -11.09 -12.87
C ARG A 182 -13.11 -10.09 -14.03
N PRO A 183 -13.54 -8.83 -13.79
CA PRO A 183 -13.45 -7.78 -14.79
C PRO A 183 -11.99 -7.53 -15.20
N GLN A 184 -11.75 -7.37 -16.50
CA GLN A 184 -10.45 -6.90 -16.98
C GLN A 184 -10.26 -5.44 -16.58
N PRO A 185 -9.14 -5.09 -15.91
CA PRO A 185 -8.90 -3.73 -15.47
C PRO A 185 -8.70 -2.81 -16.68
N SER A 186 -8.99 -1.52 -16.52
CA SER A 186 -8.82 -0.51 -17.58
C SER A 186 -7.37 -0.36 -18.07
N THR A 187 -6.41 -0.72 -17.20
CA THR A 187 -4.97 -0.73 -17.48
C THR A 187 -4.31 -1.86 -16.71
N SER A 188 -3.12 -2.30 -17.14
CA SER A 188 -2.30 -3.21 -16.32
C SER A 188 -1.83 -2.52 -15.04
N LEU A 189 -1.58 -3.32 -13.99
CA LEU A 189 -1.05 -2.83 -12.73
C LEU A 189 0.27 -2.07 -12.93
N GLN A 190 1.22 -2.67 -13.64
CA GLN A 190 2.51 -2.07 -13.97
C GLN A 190 2.38 -0.67 -14.58
N ARG A 191 1.45 -0.51 -15.53
CA ARG A 191 1.24 0.78 -16.22
C ARG A 191 0.60 1.82 -15.30
N ALA A 192 -0.32 1.41 -14.42
CA ALA A 192 -0.91 2.29 -13.42
C ALA A 192 0.14 2.76 -12.41
N LEU A 193 0.95 1.82 -11.88
CA LEU A 193 2.05 2.13 -10.95
C LEU A 193 3.09 3.06 -11.57
N PHE A 194 3.48 2.82 -12.82
CA PHE A 194 4.35 3.72 -13.59
C PHE A 194 3.74 5.11 -13.70
N THR A 195 2.47 5.21 -14.08
CA THR A 195 1.79 6.47 -14.35
C THR A 195 1.67 7.31 -13.07
N SER A 196 1.23 6.69 -11.96
CA SER A 196 1.18 7.30 -10.63
C SER A 196 2.55 7.87 -10.24
N MET A 197 3.60 7.04 -10.25
CA MET A 197 4.94 7.49 -9.83
C MET A 197 5.56 8.50 -10.79
N PHE A 198 5.35 8.35 -12.10
CA PHE A 198 5.87 9.29 -13.08
C PHE A 198 5.28 10.68 -12.86
N TRP A 199 3.96 10.79 -12.73
CA TRP A 199 3.31 12.09 -12.50
C TRP A 199 3.68 12.68 -11.16
N ARG A 200 3.86 11.86 -10.12
CA ARG A 200 4.36 12.33 -8.83
C ARG A 200 5.76 12.95 -8.95
N VAL A 201 6.69 12.25 -9.61
CA VAL A 201 8.06 12.78 -9.82
C VAL A 201 8.04 14.03 -10.69
N GLN A 202 7.18 14.10 -11.72
CA GLN A 202 7.01 15.30 -12.54
C GLN A 202 6.45 16.48 -11.74
N ALA A 203 5.47 16.24 -10.86
CA ALA A 203 4.92 17.27 -9.99
C ALA A 203 6.01 17.84 -9.07
N ILE A 204 6.80 16.99 -8.41
CA ILE A 204 7.91 17.42 -7.56
C ILE A 204 8.91 18.27 -8.37
N SER A 205 9.33 17.78 -9.55
CA SER A 205 10.26 18.49 -10.43
C SER A 205 9.71 19.85 -10.88
N GLY A 206 8.46 19.90 -11.33
CA GLY A 206 7.82 21.14 -11.81
C GLY A 206 7.61 22.16 -10.70
N THR A 207 7.29 21.72 -9.48
CA THR A 207 7.19 22.60 -8.32
C THR A 207 8.56 23.16 -7.94
N LEU A 208 9.61 22.32 -7.94
CA LEU A 208 10.98 22.77 -7.67
C LEU A 208 11.44 23.82 -8.69
N ASP A 209 11.18 23.60 -9.98
CA ASP A 209 11.48 24.57 -11.04
C ASP A 209 10.70 25.89 -10.87
N SER A 210 9.48 25.82 -10.33
CA SER A 210 8.65 27.00 -10.05
C SER A 210 9.20 27.79 -8.85
N LEU A 211 9.63 27.09 -7.80
CA LEU A 211 10.30 27.70 -6.64
C LEU A 211 11.61 28.39 -7.03
N MET A 212 12.44 27.77 -7.89
CA MET A 212 13.65 28.41 -8.40
C MET A 212 13.37 29.73 -9.12
N LYS A 213 12.28 29.81 -9.88
CA LYS A 213 11.87 31.06 -10.55
C LYS A 213 11.40 32.12 -9.57
N ALA A 214 10.71 31.71 -8.50
CA ALA A 214 10.23 32.62 -7.44
C ALA A 214 11.37 33.10 -6.51
N ALA A 215 12.44 32.31 -6.37
CA ALA A 215 13.60 32.60 -5.55
C ALA A 215 14.89 32.74 -6.39
N PRO A 216 15.06 33.87 -7.14
CA PRO A 216 16.18 34.05 -8.08
C PRO A 216 17.56 34.18 -7.41
N ARG A 217 17.65 33.96 -6.09
CA ARG A 217 18.89 34.01 -5.32
C ARG A 217 19.69 32.70 -5.35
N HIS A 218 19.08 31.61 -5.81
CA HIS A 218 19.73 30.31 -5.92
C HIS A 218 20.30 30.08 -7.31
N GLU A 219 21.51 29.55 -7.38
CA GLU A 219 22.18 29.22 -8.64
C GLU A 219 21.81 27.81 -9.14
N SER A 220 21.31 26.94 -8.25
CA SER A 220 20.91 25.57 -8.60
C SER A 220 19.78 25.00 -7.72
N ASN A 221 19.13 23.94 -8.24
CA ASN A 221 18.14 23.17 -7.48
C ASN A 221 18.73 22.57 -6.19
N ASP A 222 20.01 22.17 -6.19
CA ASP A 222 20.64 21.57 -5.00
C ASP A 222 20.86 22.61 -3.89
N GLU A 223 21.17 23.87 -4.24
CA GLU A 223 21.26 24.96 -3.27
C GLU A 223 19.91 25.30 -2.65
N LEU A 224 18.85 25.35 -3.46
CA LEU A 224 17.49 25.55 -2.98
C LEU A 224 17.09 24.41 -2.04
N LEU A 225 17.32 23.15 -2.41
CA LEU A 225 17.02 21.99 -1.56
C LEU A 225 17.79 22.04 -0.24
N LEU A 226 19.07 22.42 -0.26
CA LEU A 226 19.87 22.60 0.95
C LEU A 226 19.24 23.67 1.86
N GLU A 227 18.81 24.81 1.31
CA GLU A 227 18.10 25.82 2.10
C GLU A 227 16.80 25.25 2.69
N LEU A 228 15.97 24.59 1.88
CA LEU A 228 14.68 24.05 2.32
C LEU A 228 14.87 23.01 3.43
N GLU A 229 15.75 22.02 3.23
CA GLU A 229 16.04 20.97 4.21
C GLU A 229 16.60 21.54 5.51
N SER A 230 17.61 22.40 5.40
CA SER A 230 18.24 23.00 6.58
C SER A 230 17.26 23.88 7.34
N ARG A 231 16.34 24.57 6.66
CA ARG A 231 15.25 25.34 7.29
C ARG A 231 14.27 24.44 8.03
N ALA A 232 13.79 23.36 7.41
CA ALA A 232 12.87 22.42 8.05
C ALA A 232 13.52 21.72 9.27
N ALA A 233 14.78 21.31 9.13
CA ALA A 233 15.56 20.73 10.23
C ALA A 233 15.84 21.76 11.34
N TRP A 234 16.06 23.03 10.99
CA TRP A 234 16.26 24.09 11.98
C TRP A 234 15.01 24.28 12.83
N LEU A 235 13.83 24.41 12.21
CA LEU A 235 12.55 24.61 12.93
C LEU A 235 12.30 23.50 13.96
N THR A 236 12.46 22.25 13.54
CA THR A 236 12.33 21.09 14.44
C THR A 236 13.40 21.05 15.54
N HIS A 237 14.62 21.52 15.25
CA HIS A 237 15.68 21.63 16.25
C HIS A 237 15.42 22.75 17.26
N THR A 238 14.95 23.93 16.82
CA THR A 238 14.73 25.10 17.66
C THR A 238 13.50 25.00 18.54
N ASP A 239 12.43 24.35 18.08
CA ASP A 239 11.21 24.14 18.88
C ASP A 239 11.47 23.27 20.13
N SER A 240 12.58 22.53 20.14
CA SER A 240 13.01 21.72 21.28
C SER A 240 13.88 22.46 22.31
N ARG A 241 14.24 23.73 22.08
CA ARG A 241 15.18 24.49 22.93
C ARG A 241 14.53 25.60 23.76
N ALA A 242 15.10 25.81 24.96
CA ALA A 242 14.76 26.94 25.85
C ALA A 242 15.05 28.33 25.24
N ASP A 243 15.84 28.40 24.16
CA ASP A 243 16.30 29.64 23.53
C ASP A 243 15.37 30.18 22.42
N ALA A 244 14.28 29.47 22.09
CA ALA A 244 13.33 29.91 21.05
C ALA A 244 12.80 31.33 21.31
N ALA A 245 12.55 31.68 22.58
CA ALA A 245 12.13 33.02 22.98
C ALA A 245 13.22 34.08 22.79
N ALA A 246 14.50 33.74 22.96
CA ALA A 246 15.62 34.65 22.77
C ALA A 246 15.90 34.90 21.28
N LEU A 247 15.81 33.84 20.44
CA LEU A 247 15.92 33.95 18.99
C LEU A 247 14.76 34.74 18.38
N ALA A 248 13.55 34.63 18.92
CA ALA A 248 12.39 35.42 18.48
C ALA A 248 12.52 36.91 18.80
N ALA A 249 13.30 37.28 19.82
CA ALA A 249 13.47 38.66 20.26
C ALA A 249 14.54 39.44 19.46
N ASP A 250 15.50 38.76 18.83
CA ASP A 250 16.56 39.38 18.02
C ASP A 250 16.66 38.75 16.61
N PRO A 251 16.12 39.42 15.57
CA PRO A 251 16.20 38.96 14.19
C PRO A 251 17.62 38.74 13.68
N ARG A 252 18.63 39.50 14.16
CA ARG A 252 20.02 39.33 13.71
C ARG A 252 20.60 38.04 14.24
N LEU A 253 20.45 37.79 15.53
CA LEU A 253 20.89 36.54 16.16
C LEU A 253 20.22 35.33 15.50
N TYR A 254 18.93 35.44 15.19
CA TYR A 254 18.20 34.42 14.43
C TYR A 254 18.87 34.13 13.07
N HIS A 255 19.18 35.16 12.29
CA HIS A 255 19.82 35.00 10.99
C HIS A 255 21.23 34.41 11.07
N GLU A 256 22.05 34.85 12.03
CA GLU A 256 23.42 34.35 12.23
C GLU A 256 23.43 32.87 12.63
N GLU A 257 22.58 32.48 13.59
CA GLU A 257 22.48 31.10 14.04
C GLU A 257 21.90 30.18 12.95
N ARG A 258 20.91 30.66 12.19
CA ARG A 258 20.39 29.92 11.01
C ARG A 258 21.49 29.70 9.97
N GLN A 259 22.29 30.72 9.65
CA GLN A 259 23.41 30.58 8.71
C GLN A 259 24.47 29.59 9.22
N ARG A 260 24.81 29.64 10.51
CA ARG A 260 25.73 28.67 11.13
C ARG A 260 25.20 27.25 11.01
N PHE A 261 23.92 27.04 11.32
CA PHE A 261 23.28 25.73 11.18
C PHE A 261 23.34 25.24 9.73
N GLN A 262 22.90 26.06 8.77
CA GLN A 262 22.92 25.71 7.35
C GLN A 262 24.33 25.36 6.87
N SER A 263 25.37 26.10 7.28
CA SER A 263 26.77 25.85 6.89
C SER A 263 27.33 24.52 7.38
N SER A 264 26.76 23.95 8.44
CA SER A 264 27.15 22.66 9.01
C SER A 264 26.15 21.53 8.69
N TYR A 265 25.05 21.85 8.01
CA TYR A 265 23.99 20.92 7.70
C TYR A 265 24.42 19.93 6.63
N LYS A 266 24.17 18.64 6.87
CA LYS A 266 24.45 17.58 5.90
C LYS A 266 23.21 17.31 5.05
N GLN A 267 23.22 17.85 3.83
CA GLN A 267 22.17 17.64 2.85
C GLN A 267 21.88 16.15 2.60
N THR A 268 20.59 15.83 2.47
CA THR A 268 20.11 14.48 2.23
C THR A 268 19.47 14.33 0.84
N PHE A 269 18.81 15.36 0.32
CA PHE A 269 18.19 15.37 -0.99
C PHE A 269 19.00 16.13 -2.03
N TYR A 270 19.00 15.59 -3.24
CA TYR A 270 19.69 16.15 -4.40
C TYR A 270 18.78 16.06 -5.61
N ALA A 271 18.85 17.03 -6.52
CA ALA A 271 18.08 17.06 -7.75
C ALA A 271 18.31 15.82 -8.62
N ALA A 272 19.52 15.25 -8.59
CA ALA A 272 19.86 13.99 -9.25
C ALA A 272 19.03 12.78 -8.75
N ALA A 273 18.34 12.88 -7.61
CA ALA A 273 17.37 11.87 -7.17
C ALA A 273 16.15 11.80 -8.10
N LEU A 274 15.68 12.94 -8.63
CA LEU A 274 14.48 13.02 -9.48
C LEU A 274 14.67 12.24 -10.79
N GLU A 275 15.84 12.34 -11.42
CA GLU A 275 16.16 11.57 -12.63
C GLU A 275 16.19 10.07 -12.35
N ARG A 276 16.87 9.67 -11.27
CA ARG A 276 16.92 8.27 -10.83
C ARG A 276 15.53 7.71 -10.52
N TRP A 277 14.68 8.49 -9.88
CA TRP A 277 13.29 8.09 -9.59
C TRP A 277 12.44 8.00 -10.85
N ARG A 278 12.62 8.92 -11.80
CA ARG A 278 11.96 8.86 -13.12
C ARG A 278 12.35 7.59 -13.87
N ASP A 279 13.61 7.18 -13.82
CA ASP A 279 14.08 5.95 -14.46
C ASP A 279 13.57 4.70 -13.73
N ARG A 280 13.58 4.69 -12.39
CA ARG A 280 12.94 3.62 -11.61
C ARG A 280 11.44 3.51 -11.87
N ALA A 281 10.73 4.62 -12.05
CA ALA A 281 9.32 4.59 -12.42
C ALA A 281 9.11 3.88 -13.76
N LYS A 282 9.96 4.14 -14.78
CA LYS A 282 9.89 3.44 -16.07
C LYS A 282 10.08 1.93 -15.91
N GLN A 283 10.97 1.50 -15.02
CA GLN A 283 11.19 0.07 -14.73
C GLN A 283 9.92 -0.62 -14.19
N LEU A 284 9.05 0.09 -13.45
CA LEU A 284 7.77 -0.47 -12.98
C LEU A 284 6.89 -0.96 -14.13
N ARG A 285 6.92 -0.26 -15.27
CA ARG A 285 6.13 -0.63 -16.46
C ARG A 285 6.63 -1.93 -17.08
N ASP A 286 7.94 -2.14 -17.03
CA ASP A 286 8.63 -3.21 -17.75
C ASP A 286 8.85 -4.46 -16.86
N GLU A 287 8.49 -4.39 -15.57
CA GLU A 287 8.55 -5.50 -14.61
C GLU A 287 7.45 -6.56 -14.89
N PRO A 288 7.81 -7.78 -15.32
CA PRO A 288 6.84 -8.82 -15.65
C PRO A 288 6.03 -9.30 -14.44
N ASN A 289 6.60 -9.25 -13.23
CA ASN A 289 5.93 -9.71 -12.02
C ASN A 289 5.18 -8.55 -11.34
N ALA A 290 3.85 -8.61 -11.39
CA ALA A 290 2.94 -7.64 -10.75
C ALA A 290 3.25 -7.39 -9.26
N TYR A 291 3.66 -8.43 -8.52
CA TYR A 291 3.95 -8.35 -7.09
C TYR A 291 5.26 -7.58 -6.83
N LEU A 292 6.29 -7.85 -7.64
CA LEU A 292 7.56 -7.11 -7.57
C LEU A 292 7.38 -5.66 -8.02
N ALA A 293 6.57 -5.41 -9.05
CA ALA A 293 6.25 -4.06 -9.50
C ALA A 293 5.60 -3.23 -8.35
N LEU A 294 4.64 -3.80 -7.62
CA LEU A 294 4.02 -3.11 -6.49
C LEU A 294 5.01 -2.86 -5.34
N LYS A 295 5.90 -3.81 -5.07
CA LYS A 295 6.95 -3.66 -4.05
C LYS A 295 7.94 -2.55 -4.39
N GLU A 296 8.39 -2.48 -5.64
CA GLU A 296 9.28 -1.42 -6.11
C GLU A 296 8.56 -0.07 -6.14
N HIS A 297 7.29 -0.04 -6.51
CA HIS A 297 6.45 1.15 -6.39
C HIS A 297 6.42 1.67 -4.95
N GLU A 298 6.12 0.82 -3.97
CA GLU A 298 6.10 1.23 -2.55
C GLU A 298 7.46 1.70 -2.04
N THR A 299 8.54 1.06 -2.49
CA THR A 299 9.91 1.47 -2.17
C THR A 299 10.21 2.86 -2.74
N LEU A 300 9.83 3.10 -3.98
CA LEU A 300 10.02 4.37 -4.66
C LEU A 300 9.16 5.47 -4.03
N ARG A 301 7.89 5.19 -3.73
CA ARG A 301 6.97 6.10 -3.06
C ARG A 301 7.53 6.59 -1.73
N ARG A 302 7.97 5.67 -0.87
CA ARG A 302 8.58 6.01 0.44
C ARG A 302 9.87 6.83 0.30
N ALA A 303 10.64 6.62 -0.76
CA ALA A 303 11.84 7.42 -1.02
C ALA A 303 11.50 8.84 -1.50
N CYS A 304 10.39 9.01 -2.24
CA CYS A 304 9.96 10.30 -2.77
C CYS A 304 9.16 11.13 -1.76
N GLU A 305 8.44 10.50 -0.83
CA GLU A 305 7.49 11.17 0.07
C GLU A 305 8.11 12.35 0.84
N PRO A 306 9.24 12.19 1.57
CA PRO A 306 9.78 13.29 2.37
C PRO A 306 10.29 14.45 1.50
N TYR A 307 10.79 14.14 0.29
CA TYR A 307 11.21 15.14 -0.67
C TYR A 307 9.99 15.92 -1.20
N ALA A 308 8.91 15.20 -1.52
CA ALA A 308 7.67 15.79 -2.00
C ALA A 308 7.04 16.71 -0.96
N GLU A 309 6.95 16.26 0.29
CA GLU A 309 6.47 17.04 1.43
C GLU A 309 7.24 18.35 1.55
N LEU A 310 8.57 18.28 1.58
CA LEU A 310 9.45 19.46 1.69
C LEU A 310 9.21 20.48 0.56
N VAL A 311 9.15 20.01 -0.69
CA VAL A 311 9.00 20.89 -1.86
C VAL A 311 7.59 21.47 -1.95
N PHE A 312 6.57 20.67 -1.69
CA PHE A 312 5.17 21.12 -1.77
C PHE A 312 4.80 22.06 -0.62
N GLU A 313 5.34 21.84 0.58
CA GLU A 313 5.17 22.76 1.71
C GLU A 313 5.82 24.12 1.41
N ALA A 314 7.05 24.13 0.89
CA ALA A 314 7.71 25.37 0.47
C ALA A 314 6.93 26.13 -0.62
N ALA A 315 6.34 25.41 -1.58
CA ALA A 315 5.50 26.03 -2.59
C ALA A 315 4.21 26.61 -2.00
N ALA A 316 3.57 25.90 -1.08
CA ALA A 316 2.38 26.39 -0.39
C ALA A 316 2.67 27.67 0.44
N GLU A 317 3.85 27.77 1.07
CA GLU A 317 4.28 28.99 1.76
C GLU A 317 4.46 30.18 0.80
N VAL A 318 5.10 29.95 -0.37
CA VAL A 318 5.26 30.99 -1.39
C VAL A 318 3.90 31.44 -1.93
N ASP A 319 3.00 30.50 -2.22
CA ASP A 319 1.65 30.82 -2.70
C ASP A 319 0.85 31.61 -1.66
N ALA A 320 0.94 31.25 -0.39
CA ALA A 320 0.30 31.98 0.71
C ALA A 320 0.86 33.42 0.84
N GLU A 321 2.16 33.58 0.67
CA GLU A 321 2.81 34.89 0.68
C GLU A 321 2.37 35.77 -0.48
N LEU A 322 2.33 35.21 -1.69
CA LEU A 322 1.85 35.92 -2.88
C LEU A 322 0.39 36.33 -2.72
N GLN A 323 -0.46 35.44 -2.21
CA GLN A 323 -1.87 35.74 -1.95
C GLN A 323 -2.02 36.88 -0.93
N ARG A 324 -1.23 36.87 0.15
CA ARG A 324 -1.19 37.95 1.14
C ARG A 324 -0.82 39.30 0.51
N GLN A 325 0.21 39.33 -0.35
CA GLN A 325 0.62 40.56 -1.04
C GLN A 325 -0.45 41.07 -2.01
N ILE A 326 -1.16 40.16 -2.69
CA ILE A 326 -2.31 40.50 -3.55
C ILE A 326 -3.42 41.13 -2.71
N ASP A 327 -3.81 40.50 -1.61
CA ASP A 327 -4.89 41.00 -0.75
C ASP A 327 -4.55 42.37 -0.15
N GLU A 328 -3.30 42.58 0.30
CA GLU A 328 -2.78 43.88 0.73
C GLU A 328 -2.88 44.94 -0.39
N ALA A 329 -2.51 44.60 -1.63
CA ALA A 329 -2.59 45.51 -2.77
C ALA A 329 -4.03 45.86 -3.16
N PHE A 330 -4.98 44.95 -2.96
CA PHE A 330 -6.42 45.16 -3.23
C PHE A 330 -7.20 45.68 -2.01
N GLY A 331 -6.52 45.96 -0.89
CA GLY A 331 -7.15 46.49 0.33
C GLY A 331 -8.13 45.52 1.01
N ARG A 332 -8.02 44.22 0.72
CA ARG A 332 -8.76 43.17 1.41
C ARG A 332 -7.93 42.78 2.63
N LYS A 333 -8.45 43.06 3.83
CA LYS A 333 -7.83 42.65 5.09
C LYS A 333 -8.47 41.38 5.61
#